data_AF-A0A3N5VSQ2-F1
#
_entry.id   AF-A0A3N5VSQ2-F1
#
_cell.length_a   1.000
_cell.length_b   1.000
_cell.length_c   1.000
_cell.angle_alpha   90.00
_cell.angle_beta   90.00
_cell.angle_gamma   90.00
#
_symmetry.space_group_name_H-M   'P 1'
#
loop_
_entity.id
_entity.type
_entity.pdbx_description
1 polymer ?
#
loop_
_entity_poly.entity_id
_entity_poly.type
_entity_poly.pdbx_seq_one_letter_code
_entity_poly.pdbx_strand_id
1 'polypeptide(L)'
;ILGNGLYNQSARDAWYFEKSPWRASPCLLVEAFVEMEDGSQDYFCSDASWKTTEGPIRFDATRLGEVYDARLELKDWCLPGYDDSDWLPARLVEGPRGKRVAQSLPPVKVTQTLKPVKMWKTARGTYVFDLGQNLTGWARVRLSGEAGAQVCLRYGELLAANGDVDQSNINSLVFEGEVQVDRYTLKGSQALQMQGALLSQGEEIYEPRFTYHGFQYVEVEGTPGEMTLDQLEGRVVHTAFEKAGSFTCSNELINRLQTCTEWSFRGNFVGYPSDCPHREKNGWTGDAHLVTETGLLNFHAGSAYWKWLKDLADEQREDGALPGIVPTSGWGYEWGNGPCWDSAAVLIPWYLYLYRGDRAVLECAYPMIRRYLDYLGEKSHGGELLSLGLGDWVPPYGRPEDYTAPLTLLASAYFYMDARIASQAAAMLGHTEDASRYACWADRLCQRFNALFYDPISGLYAGGSQTALGMALYAGLVPPKERLKVARQLVSEIRQQKGRINTGMHGAKAVVNALS
;
A
#
# COMPACT_ATOMS: atom_id res chain seq x y z
N ILE A 1 22.58 2.22 -11.99
CA ILE A 1 22.56 2.15 -10.50
C ILE A 1 21.52 1.14 -10.06
N LEU A 2 21.82 0.34 -9.02
CA LEU A 2 20.89 -0.62 -8.44
C LEU A 2 20.68 -0.27 -6.97
N GLY A 3 19.45 -0.42 -6.48
CA GLY A 3 19.11 -0.33 -5.06
C GLY A 3 18.56 -1.65 -4.56
N ASN A 4 18.46 -1.80 -3.24
CA ASN A 4 17.95 -3.01 -2.61
C ASN A 4 16.47 -3.24 -2.93
N GLY A 5 15.65 -2.19 -2.80
CA GLY A 5 14.20 -2.26 -2.99
C GLY A 5 13.56 -3.42 -2.21
N LEU A 6 12.42 -3.93 -2.65
CA LEU A 6 11.76 -5.09 -2.02
C LEU A 6 12.46 -6.42 -2.31
N TYR A 7 13.39 -6.45 -3.26
CA TYR A 7 14.15 -7.64 -3.60
C TYR A 7 15.19 -7.99 -2.53
N ASN A 8 15.84 -6.98 -1.93
CA ASN A 8 16.86 -7.16 -0.90
C ASN A 8 16.56 -6.40 0.40
N GLN A 9 15.38 -6.60 0.98
CA GLN A 9 15.02 -5.99 2.27
C GLN A 9 16.01 -6.38 3.37
N SER A 10 16.63 -5.42 4.05
CA SER A 10 17.60 -5.67 5.13
C SER A 10 17.08 -5.31 6.51
N ALA A 11 15.98 -4.54 6.58
CA ALA A 11 15.39 -4.12 7.84
C ALA A 11 14.72 -5.33 8.52
N ARG A 12 15.05 -5.56 9.79
CA ARG A 12 14.34 -6.53 10.61
C ARG A 12 13.04 -5.88 11.09
N ASP A 13 11.92 -6.34 10.54
CA ASP A 13 10.58 -5.83 10.83
C ASP A 13 9.63 -6.92 11.35
N ALA A 14 8.40 -6.53 11.68
CA ALA A 14 7.36 -7.42 12.21
C ALA A 14 7.03 -8.62 11.30
N TRP A 15 7.38 -8.53 10.02
CA TRP A 15 7.07 -9.51 8.97
C TRP A 15 8.32 -10.22 8.45
N TYR A 16 9.48 -9.97 9.08
CA TYR A 16 10.73 -10.65 8.81
C TYR A 16 11.10 -10.72 7.31
N PHE A 17 10.84 -9.66 6.53
CA PHE A 17 11.16 -9.65 5.10
C PHE A 17 12.66 -9.81 4.83
N GLU A 18 13.53 -9.55 5.81
CA GLU A 18 14.97 -9.84 5.72
C GLU A 18 15.29 -11.33 5.61
N LYS A 19 14.32 -12.20 5.91
CA LYS A 19 14.40 -13.67 5.78
C LYS A 19 13.68 -14.20 4.54
N SER A 20 13.24 -13.33 3.64
CA SER A 20 12.47 -13.75 2.48
C SER A 20 13.25 -14.73 1.60
N PRO A 21 12.61 -15.79 1.08
CA PRO A 21 13.31 -16.82 0.31
C PRO A 21 13.84 -16.32 -1.04
N TRP A 22 13.31 -15.22 -1.56
CA TRP A 22 13.80 -14.58 -2.80
C TRP A 22 14.94 -13.59 -2.57
N ARG A 23 15.27 -13.27 -1.32
CA ARG A 23 16.22 -12.21 -0.98
C ARG A 23 17.61 -12.56 -1.53
N ALA A 24 18.15 -11.68 -2.36
CA ALA A 24 19.49 -11.80 -2.91
C ALA A 24 20.09 -10.42 -3.21
N SER A 25 21.36 -10.36 -3.59
CA SER A 25 21.98 -9.13 -4.05
C SER A 25 21.25 -8.57 -5.29
N PRO A 26 21.00 -7.25 -5.37
CA PRO A 26 20.41 -6.64 -6.56
C PRO A 26 21.20 -7.00 -7.82
N CYS A 27 20.47 -7.32 -8.89
CA CYS A 27 21.03 -7.67 -10.19
C CYS A 27 20.38 -6.82 -11.30
N LEU A 28 21.06 -6.73 -12.44
CA LEU A 28 20.63 -5.97 -13.60
C LEU A 28 20.42 -6.92 -14.79
N LEU A 29 19.30 -6.75 -15.48
CA LEU A 29 19.08 -7.32 -16.82
C LEU A 29 18.68 -6.16 -17.73
N VAL A 30 19.44 -5.94 -18.80
CA VAL A 30 19.16 -4.92 -19.81
C VAL A 30 19.34 -5.54 -21.19
N GLU A 31 18.44 -5.19 -22.09
CA GLU A 31 18.56 -5.45 -23.52
C GLU A 31 18.07 -4.19 -24.24
N ALA A 32 18.93 -3.60 -25.05
CA ALA A 32 18.59 -2.49 -25.93
C ALA A 32 18.70 -2.95 -27.38
N PHE A 33 17.58 -2.91 -28.08
CA PHE A 33 17.47 -3.17 -29.51
C PHE A 33 17.57 -1.85 -30.28
N VAL A 34 18.45 -1.80 -31.28
CA VAL A 34 18.65 -0.63 -32.14
C VAL A 34 18.43 -1.06 -33.58
N GLU A 35 17.47 -0.42 -34.25
CA GLU A 35 17.25 -0.56 -35.68
C GLU A 35 17.81 0.68 -36.38
N MET A 36 18.70 0.46 -37.34
CA MET A 36 19.37 1.51 -38.11
C MET A 36 18.51 1.92 -39.31
N GLU A 37 18.80 3.08 -39.91
CA GLU A 37 18.07 3.57 -41.09
C GLU A 37 18.16 2.64 -42.31
N ASP A 38 19.22 1.84 -42.41
CA ASP A 38 19.42 0.85 -43.48
C ASP A 38 18.73 -0.50 -43.21
N GLY A 39 18.03 -0.62 -42.08
CA GLY A 39 17.32 -1.83 -41.65
C GLY A 39 18.20 -2.86 -40.93
N SER A 40 19.49 -2.58 -40.72
CA SER A 40 20.34 -3.42 -39.85
C SER A 40 19.93 -3.29 -38.39
N GLN A 41 20.20 -4.34 -37.60
CA GLN A 41 19.77 -4.48 -36.21
C GLN A 41 20.96 -4.80 -35.32
N ASP A 42 21.06 -4.09 -34.19
CA ASP A 42 22.05 -4.34 -33.14
C ASP A 42 21.39 -4.54 -31.77
N TYR A 43 22.05 -5.33 -30.92
CA TYR A 43 21.62 -5.63 -29.56
C TYR A 43 22.73 -5.28 -28.57
N PHE A 44 22.39 -4.49 -27.55
CA PHE A 44 23.26 -4.19 -26.42
C PHE A 44 22.67 -4.82 -25.17
N CYS A 45 23.27 -5.93 -24.73
CA CYS A 45 22.80 -6.71 -23.60
C CYS A 45 23.67 -6.48 -22.35
N SER A 46 23.09 -6.66 -21.17
CA SER A 46 23.85 -6.82 -19.93
C SER A 46 24.59 -8.16 -19.95
N ASP A 47 25.92 -8.13 -19.85
CA ASP A 47 26.79 -9.31 -19.85
C ASP A 47 28.05 -9.09 -19.00
N ALA A 48 29.06 -9.96 -19.15
CA ALA A 48 30.32 -9.89 -18.41
C ALA A 48 31.28 -8.79 -18.90
N SER A 49 31.01 -8.10 -20.02
CA SER A 49 31.82 -6.96 -20.47
C SER A 49 31.47 -5.67 -19.74
N TRP A 50 30.32 -5.62 -19.07
CA TRP A 50 29.94 -4.49 -18.24
C TRP A 50 30.89 -4.36 -17.05
N LYS A 51 31.05 -3.13 -16.54
CA LYS A 51 31.83 -2.84 -15.34
C LYS A 51 30.93 -2.33 -14.22
N THR A 52 31.41 -2.44 -12.99
CA THR A 52 30.73 -2.04 -11.77
C THR A 52 31.70 -1.38 -10.79
N THR A 53 31.16 -0.45 -10.00
CA THR A 53 31.86 0.21 -8.89
C THR A 53 30.82 0.56 -7.83
N GLU A 54 31.30 0.83 -6.62
CA GLU A 54 30.49 1.52 -5.63
C GLU A 54 30.34 3.00 -5.99
N GLY A 55 29.23 3.59 -5.56
CA GLY A 55 28.92 5.00 -5.77
C GLY A 55 28.62 5.74 -4.46
N PRO A 56 27.98 6.92 -4.57
CA PRO A 56 27.70 7.77 -3.42
C PRO A 56 26.58 7.23 -2.52
N ILE A 57 25.70 6.34 -3.01
CA ILE A 57 24.70 5.67 -2.17
C ILE A 57 25.39 4.55 -1.39
N ARG A 58 25.51 4.72 -0.07
CA ARG A 58 26.22 3.80 0.84
C ARG A 58 25.30 2.81 1.54
N PHE A 59 24.02 3.15 1.63
CA PHE A 59 22.98 2.30 2.19
C PHE A 59 21.63 2.74 1.65
N ASP A 60 20.75 1.79 1.35
CA ASP A 60 19.34 2.04 1.08
C ASP A 60 18.47 0.91 1.64
N ALA A 61 17.37 1.28 2.27
CA ALA A 61 16.31 0.35 2.64
C ALA A 61 14.97 1.10 2.69
N THR A 62 13.93 0.51 2.09
CA THR A 62 12.63 1.18 1.93
C THR A 62 11.96 1.56 3.25
N ARG A 63 12.25 0.88 4.37
CA ARG A 63 11.69 1.19 5.71
C ARG A 63 12.59 2.09 6.56
N LEU A 64 13.89 2.10 6.29
CA LEU A 64 14.86 2.81 7.11
C LEU A 64 15.24 4.14 6.47
N GLY A 65 15.70 4.14 5.22
CA GLY A 65 16.09 5.36 4.51
C GLY A 65 17.29 5.15 3.60
N GLU A 66 17.92 6.25 3.19
CA GLU A 66 19.10 6.25 2.34
C GLU A 66 20.28 7.00 3.00
N VAL A 67 21.49 6.45 2.89
CA VAL A 67 22.73 7.12 3.27
C VAL A 67 23.51 7.45 2.00
N TYR A 68 23.74 8.74 1.77
CA TYR A 68 24.41 9.27 0.59
C TYR A 68 25.66 10.06 1.00
N ASP A 69 26.79 9.79 0.36
CA ASP A 69 28.04 10.54 0.51
C ASP A 69 28.44 11.18 -0.82
N ALA A 70 28.18 12.48 -0.93
CA ALA A 70 28.40 13.21 -2.18
C ALA A 70 29.88 13.34 -2.55
N ARG A 71 30.80 13.13 -1.60
CA ARG A 71 32.25 13.14 -1.88
C ARG A 71 32.66 11.98 -2.79
N LEU A 72 31.81 10.95 -2.88
CA LEU A 72 32.01 9.75 -3.70
C LEU A 72 31.23 9.82 -5.03
N GLU A 73 30.72 10.98 -5.41
CA GLU A 73 30.07 11.15 -6.70
C GLU A 73 31.07 10.96 -7.85
N LEU A 74 30.69 10.11 -8.79
CA LEU A 74 31.42 9.85 -10.02
C LEU A 74 30.90 10.80 -11.09
N LYS A 75 31.51 11.97 -11.21
CA LYS A 75 31.07 12.97 -12.20
C LYS A 75 31.13 12.38 -13.62
N ASP A 76 30.05 12.55 -14.39
CA ASP A 76 29.96 12.17 -15.80
C ASP A 76 30.13 10.66 -16.11
N TRP A 77 30.01 9.77 -15.11
CA TRP A 77 30.21 8.32 -15.26
C TRP A 77 29.33 7.65 -16.32
N CYS A 78 28.17 8.23 -16.62
CA CYS A 78 27.20 7.72 -17.58
C CYS A 78 27.33 8.35 -18.98
N LEU A 79 28.40 9.13 -19.24
CA LEU A 79 28.68 9.71 -20.55
C LEU A 79 29.73 8.89 -21.32
N PRO A 80 29.66 8.85 -22.67
CA PRO A 80 30.73 8.26 -23.48
C PRO A 80 32.08 8.91 -23.20
N GLY A 81 33.14 8.10 -23.13
CA GLY A 81 34.52 8.59 -22.91
C GLY A 81 34.91 8.76 -21.45
N TYR A 82 34.07 8.36 -20.49
CA TYR A 82 34.46 8.26 -19.09
C TYR A 82 35.57 7.20 -18.90
N ASP A 83 36.57 7.51 -18.07
CA ASP A 83 37.64 6.56 -17.72
C ASP A 83 37.16 5.62 -16.61
N ASP A 84 36.73 4.42 -17.01
CA ASP A 84 36.28 3.34 -16.12
C ASP A 84 37.36 2.25 -15.95
N SER A 85 38.64 2.57 -16.18
CA SER A 85 39.73 1.59 -16.11
C SER A 85 39.91 0.96 -14.72
N ASP A 86 39.60 1.72 -13.66
CA ASP A 86 39.67 1.25 -12.26
C ASP A 86 38.41 0.48 -11.80
N TRP A 87 37.39 0.35 -12.64
CA TRP A 87 36.16 -0.37 -12.26
C TRP A 87 36.33 -1.87 -12.37
N LEU A 88 35.56 -2.60 -11.56
CA LEU A 88 35.57 -4.05 -11.55
C LEU A 88 34.70 -4.60 -12.69
N PRO A 89 35.06 -5.75 -13.30
CA PRO A 89 34.16 -6.43 -14.23
C PRO A 89 32.89 -6.89 -13.51
N ALA A 90 31.74 -6.77 -14.18
CA ALA A 90 30.48 -7.28 -13.70
C ALA A 90 30.53 -8.81 -13.60
N ARG A 91 29.87 -9.35 -12.57
CA ARG A 91 29.72 -10.80 -12.40
C ARG A 91 28.37 -11.22 -12.93
N LEU A 92 28.36 -12.28 -13.75
CA LEU A 92 27.13 -12.97 -14.11
C LEU A 92 26.56 -13.64 -12.86
N VAL A 93 25.28 -13.39 -12.59
CA VAL A 93 24.55 -13.94 -11.46
C VAL A 93 23.24 -14.54 -11.94
N GLU A 94 22.71 -15.52 -11.21
CA GLU A 94 21.33 -15.94 -11.40
C GLU A 94 20.41 -14.84 -10.86
N GLY A 95 19.53 -14.33 -11.71
CA GLY A 95 18.52 -13.36 -11.32
C GLY A 95 17.34 -14.01 -10.56
N PRO A 96 16.35 -13.20 -10.14
CA PRO A 96 15.13 -13.72 -9.53
C PRO A 96 14.46 -14.76 -10.44
N ARG A 97 13.91 -15.80 -9.80
CA ARG A 97 13.05 -16.79 -10.46
C ARG A 97 11.70 -16.13 -10.81
N GLY A 98 10.97 -16.74 -11.75
CA GLY A 98 9.66 -16.28 -12.18
C GLY A 98 9.59 -16.00 -13.69
N LYS A 99 8.46 -15.47 -14.14
CA LYS A 99 8.24 -15.10 -15.55
C LYS A 99 8.44 -13.60 -15.71
N ARG A 100 9.33 -13.21 -16.63
CA ARG A 100 9.46 -11.81 -17.03
C ARG A 100 8.22 -11.39 -17.81
N VAL A 101 7.59 -10.32 -17.37
CA VAL A 101 6.39 -9.75 -18.01
C VAL A 101 6.57 -8.25 -18.14
N ALA A 102 5.99 -7.67 -19.21
CA ALA A 102 5.92 -6.22 -19.33
C ALA A 102 5.08 -5.64 -18.19
N GLN A 103 5.54 -4.54 -17.61
CA GLN A 103 4.82 -3.85 -16.55
C GLN A 103 3.47 -3.33 -17.08
N SER A 104 2.37 -3.77 -16.46
CA SER A 104 1.01 -3.38 -16.87
C SER A 104 0.42 -2.22 -16.07
N LEU A 105 1.05 -1.81 -14.95
CA LEU A 105 0.63 -0.65 -14.16
C LEU A 105 1.37 0.63 -14.59
N PRO A 106 0.78 1.83 -14.40
CA PRO A 106 1.53 3.08 -14.50
C PRO A 106 2.76 3.03 -13.58
N PRO A 107 3.91 3.61 -13.98
CA PRO A 107 5.08 3.60 -13.12
C PRO A 107 4.87 4.49 -11.89
N VAL A 108 5.63 4.20 -10.83
CA VAL A 108 5.75 5.11 -9.69
C VAL A 108 6.53 6.34 -10.15
N LYS A 109 6.00 7.54 -9.89
CA LYS A 109 6.62 8.82 -10.26
C LYS A 109 6.52 9.80 -9.10
N VAL A 110 7.36 10.85 -9.14
CA VAL A 110 7.03 12.08 -8.42
C VAL A 110 5.85 12.74 -9.11
N THR A 111 4.67 12.72 -8.48
CA THR A 111 3.42 13.23 -9.08
C THR A 111 3.12 14.67 -8.69
N GLN A 112 3.68 15.14 -7.57
CA GLN A 112 3.49 16.50 -7.08
C GLN A 112 4.70 16.95 -6.25
N THR A 113 4.97 18.26 -6.23
CA THR A 113 5.96 18.87 -5.34
C THR A 113 5.24 19.83 -4.39
N LEU A 114 5.44 19.66 -3.08
CA LEU A 114 4.88 20.52 -2.04
C LEU A 114 5.97 21.43 -1.46
N LYS A 115 5.62 22.68 -1.21
CA LYS A 115 6.43 23.57 -0.39
C LYS A 115 5.95 23.51 1.06
N PRO A 116 6.86 23.52 2.05
CA PRO A 116 6.50 23.61 3.45
C PRO A 116 5.69 24.87 3.73
N VAL A 117 4.66 24.75 4.56
CA VAL A 117 3.80 25.86 4.99
C VAL A 117 4.35 26.54 6.24
N LYS A 118 5.20 25.84 7.01
CA LYS A 118 5.82 26.35 8.24
C LYS A 118 7.17 25.69 8.47
N MET A 119 8.06 26.43 9.13
CA MET A 119 9.33 25.94 9.67
C MET A 119 9.57 26.55 11.04
N TRP A 120 10.16 25.79 11.96
CA TRP A 120 10.63 26.29 13.25
C TRP A 120 11.92 25.58 13.66
N LYS A 121 12.70 26.24 14.53
CA LYS A 121 13.88 25.66 15.16
C LYS A 121 13.47 25.05 16.51
N THR A 122 13.86 23.81 16.78
CA THR A 122 13.56 23.13 18.04
C THR A 122 14.53 23.57 19.15
N ALA A 123 14.25 23.18 20.39
CA ALA A 123 15.17 23.41 21.51
C ALA A 123 16.51 22.66 21.35
N ARG A 124 16.55 21.60 20.52
CA ARG A 124 17.77 20.84 20.18
C ARG A 124 18.62 21.54 19.11
N GLY A 125 18.10 22.61 18.50
CA GLY A 125 18.76 23.32 17.41
C GLY A 125 18.50 22.73 16.02
N THR A 126 17.66 21.70 15.90
CA THR A 126 17.18 21.13 14.63
C THR A 126 16.10 22.01 14.01
N TYR A 127 15.83 21.85 12.72
CA TYR A 127 14.74 22.55 12.02
C TYR A 127 13.64 21.56 11.66
N VAL A 128 12.39 21.86 12.03
CA VAL A 128 11.23 21.06 11.62
C VAL A 128 10.45 21.82 10.56
N PHE A 129 10.20 21.15 9.43
CA PHE A 129 9.38 21.62 8.32
C PHE A 129 8.03 20.92 8.35
N ASP A 130 6.95 21.68 8.27
CA ASP A 130 5.59 21.18 8.10
C ASP A 130 5.15 21.37 6.66
N LEU A 131 4.84 20.28 5.96
CA LEU A 131 4.35 20.33 4.57
C LEU A 131 2.86 20.67 4.45
N GLY A 132 2.15 20.80 5.56
CA GLY A 132 0.72 21.08 5.62
C GLY A 132 -0.16 19.91 5.20
N GLN A 133 0.46 18.77 4.88
CA GLN A 133 -0.20 17.57 4.40
C GLN A 133 0.67 16.34 4.63
N ASN A 134 0.06 15.30 5.20
CA ASN A 134 0.67 13.97 5.28
C ASN A 134 0.71 13.32 3.88
N LEU A 135 1.89 12.88 3.44
CA LEU A 135 2.17 12.41 2.10
C LEU A 135 3.06 11.18 2.10
N THR A 136 3.15 10.54 0.94
CA THR A 136 4.11 9.47 0.66
C THR A 136 5.16 9.95 -0.33
N GLY A 137 6.44 9.73 -0.04
CA GLY A 137 7.56 10.11 -0.89
C GLY A 137 8.79 10.52 -0.09
N TRP A 138 9.44 11.64 -0.39
CA TRP A 138 10.66 12.08 0.30
C TRP A 138 10.84 13.59 0.26
N ALA A 139 11.83 14.12 0.97
CA ALA A 139 12.24 15.50 0.87
C ALA A 139 13.31 15.69 -0.22
N ARG A 140 13.19 16.78 -0.98
CA ARG A 140 14.30 17.35 -1.76
C ARG A 140 14.83 18.54 -0.97
N VAL A 141 16.10 18.49 -0.58
CA VAL A 141 16.73 19.52 0.25
C VAL A 141 17.89 20.17 -0.48
N ARG A 142 18.03 21.48 -0.28
CA ARG A 142 19.15 22.28 -0.78
C ARG A 142 20.05 22.67 0.37
N LEU A 143 21.35 22.37 0.24
CA LEU A 143 22.33 22.42 1.31
C LEU A 143 23.59 23.14 0.85
N SER A 144 24.23 23.83 1.78
CA SER A 144 25.55 24.45 1.60
C SER A 144 26.36 24.23 2.86
N GLY A 145 27.67 24.00 2.72
CA GLY A 145 28.56 23.76 3.84
C GLY A 145 29.89 23.14 3.44
N GLU A 146 30.68 22.81 4.46
CA GLU A 146 31.98 22.18 4.29
C GLU A 146 31.86 20.72 3.85
N ALA A 147 32.83 20.25 3.07
CA ALA A 147 32.92 18.86 2.68
C ALA A 147 33.02 17.95 3.91
N GLY A 148 32.23 16.88 3.95
CA GLY A 148 32.18 15.95 5.08
C GLY A 148 31.17 16.31 6.17
N ALA A 149 30.56 17.50 6.13
CA ALA A 149 29.43 17.82 7.01
C ALA A 149 28.27 16.84 6.75
N GLN A 150 27.62 16.38 7.82
CA GLN A 150 26.52 15.42 7.73
C GLN A 150 25.19 16.08 8.10
N VAL A 151 24.20 15.92 7.22
CA VAL A 151 22.83 16.34 7.43
C VAL A 151 21.94 15.12 7.53
N CYS A 152 21.07 15.11 8.54
CA CYS A 152 20.13 14.03 8.81
C CYS A 152 18.70 14.55 8.61
N LEU A 153 17.89 13.83 7.83
CA LEU A 153 16.49 14.12 7.58
C LEU A 153 15.63 13.02 8.20
N ARG A 154 14.83 13.37 9.21
CA ARG A 154 13.93 12.45 9.92
C ARG A 154 12.48 12.78 9.58
N TYR A 155 11.72 11.76 9.22
CA TYR A 155 10.36 11.93 8.70
C TYR A 155 9.31 11.37 9.65
N GLY A 156 8.23 12.12 9.91
CA GLY A 156 7.14 11.65 10.75
C GLY A 156 5.78 12.27 10.44
N GLU A 157 4.73 11.57 10.85
CA GLU A 157 3.33 12.00 10.69
C GLU A 157 2.85 12.85 11.87
N LEU A 158 3.53 12.75 13.02
CA LEU A 158 3.13 13.35 14.28
C LEU A 158 4.23 14.26 14.83
N LEU A 159 3.82 15.17 15.70
CA LEU A 159 4.71 15.99 16.51
C LEU A 159 4.56 15.62 17.98
N ALA A 160 5.67 15.59 18.70
CA ALA A 160 5.67 15.56 20.15
C ALA A 160 5.20 16.93 20.70
N ALA A 161 4.82 16.96 21.99
CA ALA A 161 4.32 18.19 22.63
C ALA A 161 5.33 19.35 22.62
N ASN A 162 6.63 19.06 22.51
CA ASN A 162 7.71 20.04 22.43
C ASN A 162 7.97 20.56 21.00
N GLY A 163 7.25 20.04 19.99
CA GLY A 163 7.40 20.42 18.58
C GLY A 163 8.46 19.63 17.82
N ASP A 164 9.06 18.60 18.41
CA ASP A 164 9.94 17.66 17.70
C ASP A 164 9.10 16.66 16.88
N VAL A 165 9.71 16.05 15.86
CA VAL A 165 9.07 14.97 15.09
C VAL A 165 8.95 13.72 15.96
N ASP A 166 7.74 13.14 16.02
CA ASP A 166 7.46 11.92 16.77
C ASP A 166 7.31 10.72 15.82
N GLN A 167 8.17 9.72 16.01
CA GLN A 167 8.16 8.44 15.28
C GLN A 167 7.72 7.26 16.16
N SER A 168 7.23 7.50 17.39
CA SER A 168 6.88 6.44 18.33
C SER A 168 5.79 5.49 17.80
N ASN A 169 4.85 6.00 17.00
CA ASN A 169 3.79 5.19 16.38
C ASN A 169 4.29 4.28 15.24
N ILE A 170 5.43 4.59 14.63
CA ILE A 170 5.98 3.83 13.49
C ILE A 170 7.17 2.94 13.88
N ASN A 171 7.88 3.28 14.95
CA ASN A 171 9.05 2.54 15.44
C ASN A 171 8.68 1.23 16.18
N SER A 172 7.40 0.92 16.32
CA SER A 172 6.92 -0.27 17.01
C SER A 172 7.02 -1.57 16.19
N LEU A 173 7.16 -1.46 14.86
CA LEU A 173 7.16 -2.60 13.93
C LEU A 173 8.47 -2.80 13.18
N VAL A 174 9.47 -1.96 13.43
CA VAL A 174 10.82 -2.10 12.89
C VAL A 174 11.76 -2.22 14.08
N PHE A 175 12.48 -3.32 14.18
CA PHE A 175 13.19 -3.71 15.39
C PHE A 175 14.67 -3.31 15.38
N GLU A 176 15.22 -2.97 14.21
CA GLU A 176 16.63 -2.64 14.04
C GLU A 176 16.80 -1.48 13.03
N GLY A 177 17.73 -0.57 13.33
CA GLY A 177 17.97 0.63 12.53
C GLY A 177 17.09 1.82 12.93
N GLU A 178 17.21 2.91 12.17
CA GLU A 178 16.34 4.09 12.33
C GLU A 178 15.29 4.12 11.22
N VAL A 179 14.04 4.17 11.62
CA VAL A 179 12.89 4.22 10.71
C VAL A 179 12.77 5.60 10.07
N GLN A 180 12.60 5.63 8.75
CA GLN A 180 12.44 6.84 7.95
C GLN A 180 13.45 7.96 8.29
N VAL A 181 14.74 7.68 8.11
CA VAL A 181 15.84 8.62 8.25
C VAL A 181 16.78 8.55 7.05
N ASP A 182 16.94 9.67 6.37
CA ASP A 182 17.94 9.83 5.34
C ASP A 182 19.17 10.60 5.86
N ARG A 183 20.35 10.25 5.36
CA ARG A 183 21.62 10.92 5.72
C ARG A 183 22.37 11.34 4.48
N TYR A 184 22.83 12.58 4.49
CA TYR A 184 23.59 13.16 3.40
C TYR A 184 24.92 13.73 3.91
N THR A 185 26.03 13.31 3.31
CA THR A 185 27.36 13.88 3.56
C THR A 185 27.72 14.82 2.41
N LEU A 186 27.96 16.10 2.73
CA LEU A 186 28.24 17.14 1.75
C LEU A 186 29.59 16.90 1.05
N LYS A 187 29.66 17.22 -0.25
CA LYS A 187 30.93 17.26 -1.00
C LYS A 187 31.68 18.58 -0.88
N GLY A 188 31.00 19.60 -0.35
CA GLY A 188 31.54 20.93 -0.12
C GLY A 188 31.07 21.90 -1.18
N SER A 189 30.32 22.91 -0.76
CA SER A 189 29.99 24.07 -1.57
C SER A 189 31.19 25.02 -1.55
N GLN A 190 32.10 24.94 -2.54
CA GLN A 190 33.21 25.91 -2.60
C GLN A 190 32.63 27.33 -2.67
N ALA A 191 32.85 28.13 -1.63
CA ALA A 191 32.69 29.58 -1.72
C ALA A 191 33.88 30.10 -2.55
N LEU A 192 33.63 30.46 -3.81
CA LEU A 192 34.61 31.26 -4.55
C LEU A 192 34.65 32.65 -3.90
N GLN A 193 35.64 32.88 -3.03
CA GLN A 193 36.01 34.21 -2.58
C GLN A 193 37.13 34.73 -3.50
N MET A 194 36.80 35.67 -4.37
CA MET A 194 37.78 36.61 -4.92
C MET A 194 37.45 38.01 -4.44
N GLN A 195 38.42 38.67 -3.81
CA GLN A 195 38.41 40.11 -3.53
C GLN A 195 37.12 40.63 -2.86
N GLY A 196 36.72 40.02 -1.76
CA GLY A 196 35.66 40.56 -0.89
C GLY A 196 34.22 40.39 -1.40
N ALA A 197 34.00 39.66 -2.50
CA ALA A 197 32.68 39.27 -2.97
C ALA A 197 32.53 37.75 -3.00
N LEU A 198 31.48 37.23 -2.34
CA LEU A 198 31.05 35.83 -2.45
C LEU A 198 30.48 35.62 -3.86
N LEU A 199 31.17 34.89 -4.75
CA LEU A 199 30.75 34.76 -6.15
C LEU A 199 29.71 33.64 -6.39
N SER A 200 29.57 32.71 -5.46
CA SER A 200 28.44 31.78 -5.29
C SER A 200 28.84 30.74 -4.23
N GLN A 201 27.88 30.29 -3.42
CA GLN A 201 28.01 29.01 -2.74
C GLN A 201 27.44 27.98 -3.71
N GLY A 202 28.23 26.98 -4.10
CA GLY A 202 27.71 25.87 -4.91
C GLY A 202 26.67 25.09 -4.10
N GLU A 203 25.39 25.38 -4.29
CA GLU A 203 24.31 24.70 -3.57
C GLU A 203 24.22 23.23 -3.99
N GLU A 204 24.27 22.32 -3.01
CA GLU A 204 24.07 20.89 -3.21
C GLU A 204 22.58 20.56 -3.11
N ILE A 205 22.08 19.69 -4.00
CA ILE A 205 20.69 19.24 -3.97
C ILE A 205 20.69 17.74 -3.71
N TYR A 206 20.02 17.34 -2.62
CA TYR A 206 19.82 15.95 -2.27
C TYR A 206 18.35 15.55 -2.38
N GLU A 207 18.10 14.42 -3.03
CA GLU A 207 16.85 13.66 -2.93
C GLU A 207 17.17 12.15 -3.03
N PRO A 208 16.61 11.30 -2.14
CA PRO A 208 16.86 9.86 -2.17
C PRO A 208 16.27 9.20 -3.42
N ARG A 209 16.73 8.00 -3.74
CA ARG A 209 16.32 7.26 -4.95
C ARG A 209 15.70 5.89 -4.67
N PHE A 210 16.14 5.21 -3.61
CA PHE A 210 15.75 3.82 -3.32
C PHE A 210 14.96 3.64 -2.02
N THR A 211 14.39 4.73 -1.51
CA THR A 211 13.48 4.72 -0.36
C THR A 211 12.29 5.66 -0.59
N TYR A 212 11.29 5.55 0.28
CA TYR A 212 10.20 6.50 0.42
C TYR A 212 9.68 6.46 1.85
N HIS A 213 8.98 7.50 2.28
CA HIS A 213 8.52 7.71 3.65
C HIS A 213 7.06 8.15 3.64
N GLY A 214 6.30 7.83 4.69
CA GLY A 214 5.02 8.46 5.00
C GLY A 214 5.19 9.54 6.06
N PHE A 215 4.86 10.80 5.75
CA PHE A 215 5.14 11.93 6.64
C PHE A 215 4.36 13.20 6.28
N GLN A 216 4.17 14.05 7.28
CA GLN A 216 3.84 15.47 7.09
C GLN A 216 5.02 16.38 7.48
N TYR A 217 5.82 15.92 8.45
CA TYR A 217 6.89 16.69 9.06
C TYR A 217 8.25 16.11 8.71
N VAL A 218 9.22 17.00 8.46
CA VAL A 218 10.62 16.64 8.25
C VAL A 218 11.47 17.41 9.25
N GLU A 219 12.16 16.71 10.13
CA GLU A 219 13.17 17.26 11.03
C GLU A 219 14.55 17.15 10.36
N VAL A 220 15.24 18.28 10.27
CA VAL A 220 16.58 18.40 9.68
C VAL A 220 17.58 18.75 10.79
N GLU A 221 18.58 17.90 10.94
CA GLU A 221 19.66 18.00 11.92
C GLU A 221 21.02 18.11 11.21
N GLY A 222 21.99 18.77 11.87
CA GLY A 222 23.37 18.86 11.38
C GLY A 222 23.60 19.91 10.29
N THR A 223 22.73 20.91 10.17
CA THR A 223 22.88 21.95 9.13
C THR A 223 24.06 22.89 9.44
N PRO A 224 24.96 23.17 8.48
CA PRO A 224 26.11 24.07 8.67
C PRO A 224 25.75 25.56 8.89
N GLY A 225 24.46 25.90 8.81
CA GLY A 225 23.95 27.26 8.96
C GLY A 225 22.44 27.29 9.23
N GLU A 226 21.90 28.51 9.29
CA GLU A 226 20.45 28.73 9.43
C GLU A 226 19.72 28.29 8.16
N MET A 227 18.65 27.50 8.33
CA MET A 227 17.80 27.09 7.21
C MET A 227 16.71 28.11 6.92
N THR A 228 16.24 28.14 5.68
CA THR A 228 15.06 28.87 5.23
C THR A 228 13.98 27.91 4.72
N LEU A 229 12.73 28.38 4.75
CA LEU A 229 11.56 27.59 4.38
C LEU A 229 11.65 27.01 2.96
N ASP A 230 12.28 27.73 2.03
CA ASP A 230 12.35 27.34 0.62
C ASP A 230 13.39 26.25 0.34
N GLN A 231 14.33 25.98 1.26
CA GLN A 231 15.39 24.98 1.07
C GLN A 231 14.90 23.53 1.10
N LEU A 232 13.65 23.28 1.49
CA LEU A 232 13.06 21.96 1.52
C LEU A 232 11.76 21.91 0.70
N GLU A 233 11.58 20.82 -0.03
CA GLU A 233 10.33 20.51 -0.72
C GLU A 233 9.94 19.05 -0.50
N GLY A 234 8.65 18.77 -0.32
CA GLY A 234 8.13 17.41 -0.34
C GLY A 234 7.89 16.91 -1.76
N ARG A 235 8.48 15.77 -2.10
CA ARG A 235 8.27 15.06 -3.36
C ARG A 235 7.21 13.99 -3.13
N VAL A 236 5.99 14.19 -3.63
CA VAL A 236 4.89 13.23 -3.51
C VAL A 236 5.08 12.12 -4.53
N VAL A 237 5.08 10.88 -4.08
CA VAL A 237 5.44 9.70 -4.87
C VAL A 237 4.39 8.61 -4.70
N HIS A 238 3.83 8.17 -5.82
CA HIS A 238 2.94 7.02 -5.89
C HIS A 238 2.84 6.52 -7.33
N THR A 239 2.12 5.41 -7.53
CA THR A 239 1.71 4.90 -8.84
C THR A 239 0.97 6.00 -9.60
N ALA A 240 1.47 6.40 -10.76
CA ALA A 240 0.99 7.58 -11.48
C ALA A 240 -0.31 7.33 -12.26
N PHE A 241 -1.36 6.84 -11.58
CA PHE A 241 -2.71 6.77 -12.16
C PHE A 241 -3.32 8.18 -12.28
N GLU A 242 -4.10 8.37 -13.34
CA GLU A 242 -4.82 9.61 -13.60
C GLU A 242 -6.08 9.73 -12.73
N LYS A 243 -6.56 10.95 -12.50
CA LYS A 243 -7.83 11.21 -11.81
C LYS A 243 -8.99 10.79 -12.72
N ALA A 244 -9.94 10.02 -12.20
CA ALA A 244 -11.13 9.56 -12.92
C ALA A 244 -12.41 10.29 -12.51
N GLY A 245 -12.47 10.80 -11.28
CA GLY A 245 -13.66 11.45 -10.74
C GLY A 245 -13.30 12.52 -9.71
N SER A 246 -14.28 13.34 -9.37
CA SER A 246 -14.16 14.39 -8.36
C SER A 246 -15.46 14.56 -7.60
N PHE A 247 -15.38 14.94 -6.33
CA PHE A 247 -16.54 15.21 -5.49
C PHE A 247 -16.40 16.56 -4.78
N THR A 248 -17.50 17.29 -4.66
CA THR A 248 -17.64 18.47 -3.79
C THR A 248 -19.10 18.62 -3.35
N CYS A 249 -19.31 19.19 -2.17
CA CYS A 249 -20.64 19.53 -1.66
C CYS A 249 -20.60 20.82 -0.82
N SER A 250 -21.74 21.25 -0.30
CA SER A 250 -21.86 22.45 0.54
C SER A 250 -21.32 22.27 1.97
N ASN A 251 -20.95 21.05 2.36
CA ASN A 251 -20.41 20.77 3.68
C ASN A 251 -18.88 20.61 3.62
N GLU A 252 -18.17 21.60 4.15
CA GLU A 252 -16.70 21.63 4.14
C GLU A 252 -16.04 20.46 4.87
N LEU A 253 -16.70 19.89 5.89
CA LEU A 253 -16.18 18.71 6.57
C LEU A 253 -16.15 17.50 5.62
N ILE A 254 -17.18 17.32 4.80
CA ILE A 254 -17.25 16.22 3.84
C ILE A 254 -16.24 16.46 2.70
N ASN A 255 -16.08 17.70 2.24
CA ASN A 255 -15.04 18.05 1.26
C ASN A 255 -13.63 17.74 1.79
N ARG A 256 -13.38 18.02 3.09
CA ARG A 256 -12.13 17.67 3.75
C ARG A 256 -11.95 16.16 3.87
N LEU A 257 -12.99 15.41 4.23
CA LEU A 257 -12.95 13.95 4.30
C LEU A 257 -12.62 13.33 2.94
N GLN A 258 -13.23 13.83 1.86
CA GLN A 258 -12.89 13.44 0.49
C GLN A 258 -11.43 13.72 0.16
N THR A 259 -10.93 14.90 0.54
CA THR A 259 -9.51 15.25 0.37
C THR A 259 -8.60 14.26 1.10
N CYS A 260 -8.88 13.97 2.37
CA CYS A 260 -8.12 12.98 3.14
C CYS A 260 -8.19 11.60 2.48
N THR A 261 -9.34 11.20 1.96
CA THR A 261 -9.53 9.92 1.25
C THR A 261 -8.65 9.84 0.00
N GLU A 262 -8.62 10.89 -0.83
CA GLU A 262 -7.74 10.95 -2.02
C GLU A 262 -6.26 10.86 -1.64
N TRP A 263 -5.83 11.56 -0.58
CA TRP A 263 -4.43 11.52 -0.10
C TRP A 263 -4.04 10.17 0.50
N SER A 264 -4.92 9.56 1.30
CA SER A 264 -4.67 8.24 1.87
C SER A 264 -4.61 7.15 0.80
N PHE A 265 -5.51 7.20 -0.20
CA PHE A 265 -5.52 6.22 -1.29
C PHE A 265 -4.23 6.28 -2.10
N ARG A 266 -3.82 7.48 -2.53
CA ARG A 266 -2.61 7.63 -3.36
C ARG A 266 -1.33 7.34 -2.58
N GLY A 267 -1.27 7.74 -1.30
CA GLY A 267 -0.12 7.45 -0.44
C GLY A 267 0.11 5.95 -0.25
N ASN A 268 -0.99 5.19 -0.21
CA ASN A 268 -0.96 3.74 -0.08
C ASN A 268 -0.87 2.96 -1.39
N PHE A 269 -0.42 3.58 -2.49
CA PHE A 269 -0.31 2.89 -3.77
C PHE A 269 1.05 3.10 -4.43
N VAL A 270 2.08 2.48 -3.89
CA VAL A 270 3.45 2.50 -4.45
C VAL A 270 3.75 1.15 -5.09
N GLY A 271 3.27 0.94 -6.32
CA GLY A 271 3.36 -0.33 -7.05
C GLY A 271 2.25 -1.34 -6.74
N TYR A 272 1.75 -1.37 -5.51
CA TYR A 272 0.62 -2.19 -5.04
C TYR A 272 -0.13 -1.45 -3.91
N PRO A 273 -1.38 -1.84 -3.58
CA PRO A 273 -2.13 -1.23 -2.48
C PRO A 273 -1.55 -1.67 -1.13
N SER A 274 -0.98 -0.75 -0.36
CA SER A 274 -0.45 -1.01 0.98
C SER A 274 -1.44 -0.63 2.09
N ASP A 275 -1.24 -1.17 3.29
CA ASP A 275 -1.96 -0.77 4.50
C ASP A 275 -1.57 0.63 5.00
N CYS A 276 -0.26 0.91 5.01
CA CYS A 276 0.30 2.20 5.39
C CYS A 276 1.60 2.48 4.61
N PRO A 277 1.93 3.75 4.33
CA PRO A 277 3.13 4.09 3.57
C PRO A 277 4.40 4.20 4.41
N HIS A 278 4.29 4.05 5.73
CA HIS A 278 5.36 4.36 6.69
C HIS A 278 5.98 3.12 7.34
N ARG A 279 5.24 2.39 8.19
CA ARG A 279 5.80 1.35 9.08
C ARG A 279 5.84 -0.04 8.45
N GLU A 280 4.73 -0.49 7.85
CA GLU A 280 4.59 -1.85 7.32
C GLU A 280 4.82 -1.86 5.83
N LYS A 281 4.05 -1.07 5.06
CA LYS A 281 4.12 -1.02 3.59
C LYS A 281 3.73 -2.34 2.93
N ASN A 282 2.81 -3.07 3.54
CA ASN A 282 2.43 -4.42 3.11
C ASN A 282 1.12 -4.41 2.35
N GLY A 283 1.01 -5.29 1.36
CA GLY A 283 -0.22 -5.45 0.58
C GLY A 283 -1.28 -6.27 1.32
N TRP A 284 -1.81 -5.73 2.42
CA TRP A 284 -2.88 -6.38 3.17
C TRP A 284 -4.17 -6.46 2.34
N THR A 285 -4.68 -7.68 2.18
CA THR A 285 -5.73 -7.97 1.20
C THR A 285 -7.10 -7.42 1.60
N GLY A 286 -7.42 -7.45 2.90
CA GLY A 286 -8.60 -6.84 3.51
C GLY A 286 -8.70 -5.35 3.21
N ASP A 287 -7.64 -4.62 3.51
CA ASP A 287 -7.51 -3.17 3.29
C ASP A 287 -7.73 -2.83 1.81
N ALA A 288 -7.03 -3.56 0.93
CA ALA A 288 -7.07 -3.33 -0.51
C ALA A 288 -8.47 -3.47 -1.11
N HIS A 289 -9.22 -4.52 -0.74
CA HIS A 289 -10.56 -4.74 -1.30
C HIS A 289 -11.61 -3.76 -0.75
N LEU A 290 -11.49 -3.36 0.53
CA LEU A 290 -12.43 -2.42 1.14
C LEU A 290 -12.43 -1.07 0.42
N VAL A 291 -11.26 -0.61 -0.03
CA VAL A 291 -11.08 0.70 -0.69
C VAL A 291 -11.07 0.65 -2.21
N THR A 292 -11.28 -0.52 -2.83
CA THR A 292 -11.21 -0.66 -4.30
C THR A 292 -12.24 0.23 -5.02
N GLU A 293 -13.49 0.24 -4.57
CA GLU A 293 -14.53 1.11 -5.16
C GLU A 293 -14.18 2.59 -5.01
N THR A 294 -13.70 3.00 -3.84
CA THR A 294 -13.20 4.36 -3.58
C THR A 294 -12.08 4.72 -4.55
N GLY A 295 -11.13 3.81 -4.77
CA GLY A 295 -10.06 3.97 -5.73
C GLY A 295 -10.56 4.15 -7.16
N LEU A 296 -11.48 3.29 -7.60
CA LEU A 296 -12.02 3.30 -8.96
C LEU A 296 -12.98 4.47 -9.23
N LEU A 297 -13.60 5.06 -8.21
CA LEU A 297 -14.39 6.29 -8.34
C LEU A 297 -13.50 7.52 -8.50
N ASN A 298 -12.33 7.55 -7.85
CA ASN A 298 -11.45 8.71 -7.84
C ASN A 298 -10.35 8.66 -8.90
N PHE A 299 -9.89 7.48 -9.30
CA PHE A 299 -8.70 7.30 -10.12
C PHE A 299 -8.85 6.20 -11.19
N HIS A 300 -8.08 6.31 -12.27
CA HIS A 300 -7.89 5.27 -13.27
C HIS A 300 -6.93 4.17 -12.77
N ALA A 301 -7.23 3.58 -11.62
CA ALA A 301 -6.39 2.59 -10.92
C ALA A 301 -6.60 1.14 -11.41
N GLY A 302 -7.40 0.91 -12.46
CA GLY A 302 -7.80 -0.44 -12.89
C GLY A 302 -6.64 -1.34 -13.29
N SER A 303 -5.66 -0.81 -14.03
CA SER A 303 -4.46 -1.56 -14.44
C SER A 303 -3.51 -1.85 -13.28
N ALA A 304 -3.51 -1.02 -12.24
CA ALA A 304 -2.73 -1.22 -11.03
C ALA A 304 -3.31 -2.37 -10.18
N TYR A 305 -4.64 -2.38 -9.98
CA TYR A 305 -5.33 -3.51 -9.36
C TYR A 305 -5.21 -4.78 -10.20
N TRP A 306 -5.29 -4.68 -11.53
CA TRP A 306 -5.10 -5.82 -12.43
C TRP A 306 -3.72 -6.45 -12.27
N LYS A 307 -2.66 -5.64 -12.17
CA LYS A 307 -1.33 -6.16 -11.87
C LYS A 307 -1.31 -6.88 -10.53
N TRP A 308 -1.84 -6.25 -9.48
CA TRP A 308 -1.80 -6.83 -8.13
C TRP A 308 -2.67 -8.09 -7.98
N LEU A 309 -3.75 -8.23 -8.76
CA LEU A 309 -4.51 -9.48 -8.86
C LEU A 309 -3.69 -10.64 -9.40
N LYS A 310 -2.72 -10.38 -10.30
CA LYS A 310 -1.77 -11.40 -10.75
C LYS A 310 -0.81 -11.78 -9.63
N ASP A 311 -0.36 -10.83 -8.82
CA ASP A 311 0.42 -11.13 -7.62
C ASP A 311 -0.39 -12.02 -6.66
N LEU A 312 -1.68 -11.75 -6.47
CA LEU A 312 -2.59 -12.59 -5.67
C LEU A 312 -2.68 -14.03 -6.22
N ALA A 313 -2.80 -14.16 -7.54
CA ALA A 313 -2.87 -15.46 -8.19
C ALA A 313 -1.55 -16.24 -8.09
N ASP A 314 -0.41 -15.55 -8.17
CA ASP A 314 0.93 -16.15 -8.02
C ASP A 314 1.15 -16.67 -6.58
N GLU A 315 0.52 -16.05 -5.58
CA GLU A 315 0.56 -16.47 -4.17
C GLU A 315 -0.53 -17.50 -3.80
N GLN A 316 -1.43 -17.88 -4.71
CA GLN A 316 -2.47 -18.85 -4.36
C GLN A 316 -1.91 -20.28 -4.26
N ARG A 317 -1.85 -20.84 -3.05
CA ARG A 317 -1.38 -22.21 -2.77
C ARG A 317 -2.20 -23.25 -3.52
N GLU A 318 -1.62 -24.44 -3.76
CA GLU A 318 -2.23 -25.54 -4.51
C GLU A 318 -3.65 -25.92 -4.05
N ASP A 319 -3.89 -25.89 -2.74
CA ASP A 319 -5.18 -26.15 -2.08
C ASP A 319 -6.22 -25.02 -2.25
N GLY A 320 -5.84 -23.90 -2.88
CA GLY A 320 -6.69 -22.74 -3.11
C GLY A 320 -6.61 -21.66 -2.03
N ALA A 321 -5.84 -21.88 -0.96
CA ALA A 321 -5.66 -20.90 0.11
C ALA A 321 -4.91 -19.66 -0.37
N LEU A 322 -5.36 -18.50 0.11
CA LEU A 322 -4.73 -17.20 -0.12
C LEU A 322 -4.14 -16.65 1.20
N PRO A 323 -3.09 -15.82 1.13
CA PRO A 323 -2.55 -15.15 2.29
C PRO A 323 -3.23 -13.79 2.54
N GLY A 324 -3.21 -13.34 3.80
CA GLY A 324 -3.65 -12.00 4.18
C GLY A 324 -2.77 -10.85 3.67
N ILE A 325 -1.54 -11.13 3.25
CA ILE A 325 -0.58 -10.15 2.72
C ILE A 325 -0.08 -10.65 1.36
N VAL A 326 -0.07 -9.78 0.35
CA VAL A 326 0.48 -10.07 -0.98
C VAL A 326 1.28 -8.88 -1.52
N PRO A 327 2.55 -9.06 -1.96
CA PRO A 327 3.34 -10.30 -1.94
C PRO A 327 3.73 -10.76 -0.53
N THR A 328 4.09 -12.04 -0.34
CA THR A 328 4.40 -12.59 0.99
C THR A 328 5.58 -13.55 1.02
N SER A 329 6.33 -13.54 2.13
CA SER A 329 7.42 -14.51 2.41
C SER A 329 6.90 -15.82 3.02
N GLY A 330 5.65 -16.20 2.73
CA GLY A 330 4.97 -17.33 3.37
C GLY A 330 4.17 -16.96 4.63
N TRP A 331 4.09 -15.67 4.98
CA TRP A 331 3.19 -15.14 6.00
C TRP A 331 1.75 -15.09 5.49
N GLY A 332 0.80 -14.98 6.42
CA GLY A 332 -0.57 -14.67 6.09
C GLY A 332 -1.43 -15.88 5.76
N TYR A 333 -0.91 -17.12 5.72
CA TYR A 333 -1.70 -18.32 5.38
C TYR A 333 -2.30 -19.06 6.58
N GLU A 334 -1.69 -18.92 7.76
CA GLU A 334 -2.14 -19.58 9.01
C GLU A 334 -2.83 -18.59 9.96
N TRP A 335 -2.47 -17.31 9.85
CA TRP A 335 -3.01 -16.20 10.60
C TRP A 335 -3.01 -14.96 9.70
N GLY A 336 -4.07 -14.17 9.75
CA GLY A 336 -4.24 -12.97 8.90
C GLY A 336 -5.00 -13.20 7.59
N ASN A 337 -5.28 -14.45 7.22
CA ASN A 337 -6.19 -14.82 6.12
C ASN A 337 -7.60 -15.14 6.62
N GLY A 338 -8.52 -15.30 5.68
CA GLY A 338 -9.92 -15.65 5.89
C GLY A 338 -10.82 -14.75 5.06
N PRO A 339 -12.14 -15.04 4.97
CA PRO A 339 -13.02 -14.33 4.04
C PRO A 339 -13.00 -12.81 4.19
N CYS A 340 -12.82 -12.26 5.40
CA CYS A 340 -12.69 -10.81 5.56
C CYS A 340 -11.49 -10.19 4.79
N TRP A 341 -10.41 -10.94 4.54
CA TRP A 341 -9.22 -10.50 3.81
C TRP A 341 -9.19 -11.05 2.38
N ASP A 342 -9.36 -12.37 2.27
CA ASP A 342 -9.15 -13.13 1.04
C ASP A 342 -10.26 -12.90 0.01
N SER A 343 -11.42 -12.35 0.41
CA SER A 343 -12.47 -11.90 -0.52
C SER A 343 -11.94 -10.89 -1.54
N ALA A 344 -10.76 -10.30 -1.34
CA ALA A 344 -10.04 -9.54 -2.36
C ALA A 344 -9.96 -10.27 -3.71
N ALA A 345 -9.78 -11.60 -3.71
CA ALA A 345 -9.74 -12.42 -4.92
C ALA A 345 -11.06 -12.45 -5.70
N VAL A 346 -12.19 -12.14 -5.06
CA VAL A 346 -13.53 -12.18 -5.67
C VAL A 346 -14.07 -10.76 -5.88
N LEU A 347 -13.97 -9.92 -4.86
CA LEU A 347 -14.51 -8.56 -4.85
C LEU A 347 -13.75 -7.63 -5.80
N ILE A 348 -12.43 -7.68 -5.86
CA ILE A 348 -11.66 -6.76 -6.71
C ILE A 348 -11.93 -7.02 -8.20
N PRO A 349 -11.86 -8.27 -8.72
CA PRO A 349 -12.24 -8.53 -10.12
C PRO A 349 -13.68 -8.14 -10.41
N TRP A 350 -14.60 -8.39 -9.47
CA TRP A 350 -16.00 -8.00 -9.61
C TRP A 350 -16.19 -6.48 -9.70
N TYR A 351 -15.51 -5.71 -8.84
CA TYR A 351 -15.56 -4.25 -8.90
C TYR A 351 -14.90 -3.70 -10.16
N LEU A 352 -13.79 -4.29 -10.64
CA LEU A 352 -13.22 -3.91 -11.93
C LEU A 352 -14.22 -4.14 -13.06
N TYR A 353 -14.93 -5.27 -13.07
CA TYR A 353 -16.01 -5.50 -14.02
C TYR A 353 -17.14 -4.47 -13.89
N LEU A 354 -17.67 -4.22 -12.69
CA LEU A 354 -18.79 -3.29 -12.48
C LEU A 354 -18.45 -1.84 -12.86
N TYR A 355 -17.27 -1.37 -12.47
CA TYR A 355 -16.88 0.05 -12.61
C TYR A 355 -16.13 0.36 -13.91
N ARG A 356 -15.68 -0.65 -14.67
CA ARG A 356 -14.97 -0.47 -15.95
C ARG A 356 -15.58 -1.23 -17.12
N GLY A 357 -16.55 -2.11 -16.89
CA GLY A 357 -17.16 -2.95 -17.91
C GLY A 357 -16.22 -4.03 -18.46
N ASP A 358 -15.11 -4.32 -17.78
CA ASP A 358 -14.08 -5.23 -18.28
C ASP A 358 -14.41 -6.69 -17.92
N ARG A 359 -15.06 -7.38 -18.85
CA ARG A 359 -15.34 -8.82 -18.75
C ARG A 359 -14.06 -9.67 -18.76
N ALA A 360 -13.01 -9.22 -19.45
CA ALA A 360 -11.77 -10.00 -19.58
C ALA A 360 -11.07 -10.16 -18.23
N VAL A 361 -11.21 -9.19 -17.33
CA VAL A 361 -10.73 -9.31 -15.93
C VAL A 361 -11.39 -10.50 -15.23
N LEU A 362 -12.69 -10.72 -15.39
CA LEU A 362 -13.37 -11.88 -14.81
C LEU A 362 -12.89 -13.19 -15.45
N GLU A 363 -12.76 -13.23 -16.78
CA GLU A 363 -12.26 -14.41 -17.50
C GLU A 363 -10.87 -14.84 -17.00
N CYS A 364 -9.98 -13.87 -16.81
CA CYS A 364 -8.62 -14.16 -16.37
C CYS A 364 -8.53 -14.48 -14.87
N ALA A 365 -9.37 -13.86 -14.03
CA ALA A 365 -9.37 -14.10 -12.58
C ALA A 365 -10.18 -15.34 -12.17
N TYR A 366 -11.07 -15.85 -13.03
CA TYR A 366 -11.99 -16.94 -12.69
C TYR A 366 -11.29 -18.22 -12.18
N PRO A 367 -10.14 -18.67 -12.73
CA PRO A 367 -9.43 -19.83 -12.17
C PRO A 367 -9.02 -19.64 -10.70
N MET A 368 -8.56 -18.43 -10.32
CA MET A 368 -8.20 -18.11 -8.93
C MET A 368 -9.45 -18.08 -8.04
N ILE A 369 -10.52 -17.42 -8.51
CA ILE A 369 -11.83 -17.37 -7.83
C ILE A 369 -12.34 -18.79 -7.56
N ARG A 370 -12.36 -19.65 -8.59
CA ARG A 370 -12.85 -21.02 -8.47
C ARG A 370 -12.11 -21.81 -7.39
N ARG A 371 -10.77 -21.75 -7.42
CA ARG A 371 -9.92 -22.47 -6.44
C ARG A 371 -10.10 -21.95 -5.02
N TYR A 372 -10.26 -20.64 -4.85
CA TYR A 372 -10.53 -20.05 -3.54
C TYR A 372 -11.92 -20.45 -3.02
N LEU A 373 -12.94 -20.45 -3.87
CA LEU A 373 -14.28 -20.93 -3.49
C LEU A 373 -14.28 -22.43 -3.17
N ASP A 374 -13.52 -23.24 -3.92
CA ASP A 374 -13.36 -24.67 -3.62
C ASP A 374 -12.69 -24.86 -2.24
N TYR A 375 -11.64 -24.10 -1.92
CA TYR A 375 -11.01 -24.07 -0.59
C TYR A 375 -12.00 -23.70 0.53
N LEU A 376 -12.77 -22.62 0.37
CA LEU A 376 -13.80 -22.25 1.34
C LEU A 376 -14.91 -23.31 1.44
N GLY A 377 -15.28 -23.93 0.33
CA GLY A 377 -16.23 -25.03 0.26
C GLY A 377 -15.79 -26.23 1.10
N GLU A 378 -14.51 -26.59 1.02
CA GLU A 378 -13.93 -27.65 1.85
C GLU A 378 -13.93 -27.28 3.34
N LYS A 379 -13.47 -26.07 3.68
CA LYS A 379 -13.44 -25.57 5.08
C LYS A 379 -14.83 -25.43 5.70
N SER A 380 -15.84 -25.15 4.88
CA SER A 380 -17.23 -24.97 5.30
C SER A 380 -18.10 -26.21 5.15
N HIS A 381 -17.55 -27.36 4.74
CA HIS A 381 -18.33 -28.55 4.41
C HIS A 381 -19.50 -28.28 3.41
N GLY A 382 -19.22 -27.46 2.39
CA GLY A 382 -20.16 -27.14 1.31
C GLY A 382 -21.24 -26.13 1.71
N GLY A 383 -20.86 -25.02 2.33
CA GLY A 383 -21.76 -23.90 2.62
C GLY A 383 -22.37 -23.89 4.03
N GLU A 384 -21.73 -24.54 5.02
CA GLU A 384 -21.99 -24.25 6.43
C GLU A 384 -21.22 -22.99 6.88
N LEU A 385 -21.49 -22.52 8.11
CA LEU A 385 -20.88 -21.30 8.63
C LEU A 385 -19.36 -21.45 8.80
N LEU A 386 -18.63 -20.37 8.47
CA LEU A 386 -17.19 -20.28 8.60
C LEU A 386 -16.82 -19.39 9.79
N SER A 387 -15.75 -19.75 10.49
CA SER A 387 -15.13 -18.94 11.53
C SER A 387 -13.61 -18.93 11.31
N LEU A 388 -13.15 -18.08 10.40
CA LEU A 388 -11.75 -17.94 9.99
C LEU A 388 -11.43 -16.46 9.74
N GLY A 389 -10.29 -16.01 10.25
CA GLY A 389 -9.71 -14.70 9.98
C GLY A 389 -9.85 -13.67 11.09
N LEU A 390 -9.56 -12.40 10.74
CA LEU A 390 -9.35 -11.32 11.70
C LEU A 390 -10.61 -10.53 12.08
N GLY A 391 -11.80 -10.94 11.64
CA GLY A 391 -13.06 -10.31 12.07
C GLY A 391 -13.17 -8.82 11.70
N ASP A 392 -13.79 -8.02 12.57
CA ASP A 392 -13.99 -6.58 12.34
C ASP A 392 -12.84 -5.76 12.93
N TRP A 393 -11.70 -5.79 12.27
CA TRP A 393 -10.42 -5.28 12.78
C TRP A 393 -10.46 -3.79 13.18
N VAL A 394 -9.82 -3.50 14.32
CA VAL A 394 -9.65 -2.17 14.94
C VAL A 394 -10.98 -1.47 15.26
N PRO A 395 -11.84 -2.05 16.14
CA PRO A 395 -12.97 -1.32 16.69
C PRO A 395 -12.48 -0.14 17.56
N PRO A 396 -13.28 0.93 17.73
CA PRO A 396 -12.85 2.15 18.43
C PRO A 396 -12.72 1.99 19.95
N TYR A 397 -13.28 0.90 20.52
CA TYR A 397 -13.19 0.59 21.94
C TYR A 397 -12.85 -0.88 22.14
N GLY A 398 -12.09 -1.17 23.19
CA GLY A 398 -11.62 -2.52 23.51
C GLY A 398 -10.29 -2.87 22.83
N ARG A 399 -9.84 -4.11 23.03
CA ARG A 399 -8.75 -4.70 22.25
C ARG A 399 -9.28 -5.03 20.84
N PRO A 400 -8.40 -5.18 19.83
CA PRO A 400 -8.80 -5.63 18.50
C PRO A 400 -9.66 -6.90 18.50
N GLU A 401 -9.54 -7.73 19.53
CA GLU A 401 -10.20 -9.00 19.78
C GLU A 401 -11.56 -8.87 20.51
N ASP A 402 -11.93 -7.68 20.99
CA ASP A 402 -13.21 -7.38 21.63
C ASP A 402 -14.28 -6.99 20.58
N TYR A 403 -14.35 -7.74 19.48
CA TYR A 403 -15.30 -7.48 18.41
C TYR A 403 -16.73 -7.48 18.94
N THR A 404 -17.48 -6.43 18.62
CA THR A 404 -18.90 -6.36 18.95
C THR A 404 -19.75 -7.30 18.07
N ALA A 405 -19.20 -7.82 16.97
CA ALA A 405 -19.80 -8.84 16.12
C ALA A 405 -18.95 -10.13 16.11
N PRO A 406 -19.56 -11.32 16.18
CA PRO A 406 -18.81 -12.58 16.12
C PRO A 406 -18.01 -12.75 14.83
N LEU A 407 -16.80 -13.31 14.92
CA LEU A 407 -16.00 -13.68 13.73
C LEU A 407 -16.80 -14.53 12.75
N THR A 408 -17.53 -15.53 13.26
CA THR A 408 -18.37 -16.42 12.45
C THR A 408 -19.40 -15.66 11.61
N LEU A 409 -19.94 -14.56 12.14
CA LEU A 409 -20.90 -13.72 11.42
C LEU A 409 -20.21 -13.08 10.21
N LEU A 410 -19.08 -12.42 10.41
CA LEU A 410 -18.39 -11.70 9.32
C LEU A 410 -17.83 -12.66 8.27
N ALA A 411 -17.13 -13.70 8.70
CA ALA A 411 -16.53 -14.68 7.78
C ALA A 411 -17.61 -15.36 6.92
N SER A 412 -18.74 -15.74 7.52
CA SER A 412 -19.85 -16.34 6.78
C SER A 412 -20.58 -15.34 5.87
N ALA A 413 -20.67 -14.06 6.25
CA ALA A 413 -21.26 -13.03 5.41
C ALA A 413 -20.41 -12.74 4.17
N TYR A 414 -19.08 -12.66 4.32
CA TYR A 414 -18.17 -12.55 3.17
C TYR A 414 -18.23 -13.78 2.28
N PHE A 415 -18.20 -14.98 2.84
CA PHE A 415 -18.33 -16.20 2.03
C PHE A 415 -19.67 -16.25 1.27
N TYR A 416 -20.77 -15.80 1.89
CA TYR A 416 -22.04 -15.65 1.19
C TYR A 416 -21.93 -14.69 -0.01
N MET A 417 -21.37 -13.49 0.20
CA MET A 417 -21.17 -12.51 -0.88
C MET A 417 -20.29 -13.08 -2.00
N ASP A 418 -19.18 -13.73 -1.64
CA ASP A 418 -18.26 -14.36 -2.58
C ASP A 418 -18.95 -15.45 -3.40
N ALA A 419 -19.72 -16.34 -2.76
CA ALA A 419 -20.46 -17.39 -3.45
C ALA A 419 -21.53 -16.82 -4.40
N ARG A 420 -22.22 -15.74 -4.01
CA ARG A 420 -23.19 -15.03 -4.86
C ARG A 420 -22.53 -14.38 -6.08
N ILE A 421 -21.36 -13.77 -5.90
CA ILE A 421 -20.60 -13.12 -6.97
C ILE A 421 -20.00 -14.19 -7.90
N ALA A 422 -19.37 -15.22 -7.35
CA ALA A 422 -18.79 -16.33 -8.10
C ALA A 422 -19.86 -17.05 -8.91
N SER A 423 -21.07 -17.24 -8.38
CA SER A 423 -22.20 -17.80 -9.11
C SER A 423 -22.57 -16.97 -10.35
N GLN A 424 -22.64 -15.64 -10.20
CA GLN A 424 -22.93 -14.72 -11.30
C GLN A 424 -21.80 -14.71 -12.34
N ALA A 425 -20.55 -14.61 -11.89
CA ALA A 425 -19.38 -14.64 -12.77
C ALA A 425 -19.33 -15.96 -13.56
N ALA A 426 -19.50 -17.11 -12.88
CA ALA A 426 -19.55 -18.43 -13.50
C ALA A 426 -20.63 -18.49 -14.59
N ALA A 427 -21.85 -18.01 -14.31
CA ALA A 427 -22.94 -17.98 -15.29
C ALA A 427 -22.61 -17.11 -16.50
N MET A 428 -22.04 -15.92 -16.30
CA MET A 428 -21.62 -15.01 -17.37
C MET A 428 -20.54 -15.62 -18.28
N LEU A 429 -19.67 -16.44 -17.70
CA LEU A 429 -18.57 -17.11 -18.40
C LEU A 429 -18.95 -18.48 -18.98
N GLY A 430 -20.19 -18.96 -18.75
CA GLY A 430 -20.67 -20.24 -19.26
C GLY A 430 -20.33 -21.46 -18.39
N HIS A 431 -19.80 -21.27 -17.18
CA HIS A 431 -19.53 -22.32 -16.20
C HIS A 431 -20.80 -22.66 -15.40
N THR A 432 -21.77 -23.30 -16.05
CA THR A 432 -23.12 -23.53 -15.51
C THR A 432 -23.17 -24.41 -14.25
N GLU A 433 -22.30 -25.43 -14.16
CA GLU A 433 -22.20 -26.30 -12.97
C GLU A 433 -21.70 -25.51 -11.75
N ASP A 434 -20.63 -24.74 -11.94
CA ASP A 434 -20.07 -23.86 -10.90
C ASP A 434 -21.11 -22.82 -10.45
N ALA A 435 -21.80 -22.19 -11.40
CA ALA A 435 -22.86 -21.23 -11.11
C ALA A 435 -23.93 -21.82 -10.18
N SER A 436 -24.38 -23.05 -10.50
CA SER A 436 -25.40 -23.77 -9.71
C SER A 436 -24.88 -24.18 -8.33
N ARG A 437 -23.63 -24.66 -8.26
CA ARG A 437 -22.95 -25.06 -7.02
C ARG A 437 -22.82 -23.88 -6.05
N TYR A 438 -22.29 -22.75 -6.53
CA TYR A 438 -22.08 -21.56 -5.70
C TYR A 438 -23.41 -20.90 -5.28
N ALA A 439 -24.45 -20.94 -6.13
CA ALA A 439 -25.79 -20.52 -5.74
C ALA A 439 -26.33 -21.38 -4.58
N CYS A 440 -26.18 -22.71 -4.66
CA CYS A 440 -26.60 -23.63 -3.61
C CYS A 440 -25.88 -23.37 -2.27
N TRP A 441 -24.57 -23.12 -2.31
CA TRP A 441 -23.81 -22.75 -1.10
C TRP A 441 -24.28 -21.43 -0.51
N ALA A 442 -24.49 -20.40 -1.35
CA ALA A 442 -25.01 -19.13 -0.88
C ALA A 442 -26.39 -19.27 -0.22
N ASP A 443 -27.30 -20.05 -0.80
CA ASP A 443 -28.63 -20.29 -0.22
C ASP A 443 -28.54 -21.00 1.13
N ARG A 444 -27.67 -22.02 1.24
CA ARG A 444 -27.42 -22.74 2.50
C ARG A 444 -26.83 -21.83 3.57
N LEU A 445 -25.80 -21.05 3.22
CA LEU A 445 -25.18 -20.07 4.11
C LEU A 445 -26.22 -19.08 4.64
N CYS A 446 -27.05 -18.52 3.76
CA CYS A 446 -28.11 -17.59 4.14
C CYS A 446 -29.10 -18.21 5.15
N GLN A 447 -29.51 -19.46 4.92
CA GLN A 447 -30.38 -20.19 5.86
C GLN A 447 -29.71 -20.41 7.22
N ARG A 448 -28.47 -20.90 7.24
CA ARG A 448 -27.71 -21.16 8.47
C ARG A 448 -27.40 -19.89 9.24
N PHE A 449 -27.02 -18.83 8.52
CA PHE A 449 -26.71 -17.52 9.08
C PHE A 449 -27.92 -16.95 9.80
N ASN A 450 -29.09 -16.95 9.15
CA ASN A 450 -30.33 -16.48 9.75
C ASN A 450 -30.78 -17.37 10.91
N ALA A 451 -30.64 -18.70 10.80
CA ALA A 451 -30.99 -19.61 11.88
C ALA A 451 -30.14 -19.40 13.15
N LEU A 452 -28.85 -19.05 13.00
CA LEU A 452 -27.96 -18.84 14.13
C LEU A 452 -28.04 -17.42 14.72
N PHE A 453 -28.06 -16.40 13.86
CA PHE A 453 -27.81 -15.02 14.31
C PHE A 453 -29.07 -14.16 14.41
N TYR A 454 -30.12 -14.45 13.64
CA TYR A 454 -31.30 -13.58 13.59
C TYR A 454 -32.32 -13.94 14.67
N ASP A 455 -32.68 -12.96 15.50
CA ASP A 455 -33.83 -13.07 16.41
C ASP A 455 -35.08 -12.44 15.78
N PRO A 456 -36.11 -13.24 15.42
CA PRO A 456 -37.34 -12.72 14.82
C PRO A 456 -38.18 -11.88 15.78
N ILE A 457 -38.00 -11.97 17.10
CA ILE A 457 -38.75 -11.18 18.08
C ILE A 457 -38.19 -9.76 18.14
N SER A 458 -36.90 -9.60 18.46
CA SER A 458 -36.26 -8.28 18.55
C SER A 458 -35.92 -7.68 17.18
N GLY A 459 -35.66 -8.51 16.17
CA GLY A 459 -35.11 -8.08 14.89
C GLY A 459 -33.61 -7.80 14.93
N LEU A 460 -32.89 -8.33 15.92
CA LEU A 460 -31.45 -8.18 16.06
C LEU A 460 -30.68 -9.32 15.40
N TYR A 461 -29.44 -9.03 15.01
CA TYR A 461 -28.44 -10.04 14.67
C TYR A 461 -27.36 -10.07 15.75
N ALA A 462 -27.03 -11.27 16.26
CA ALA A 462 -25.89 -11.51 17.14
C ALA A 462 -25.69 -10.45 18.25
N GLY A 463 -26.75 -10.17 19.02
CA GLY A 463 -26.69 -9.20 20.13
C GLY A 463 -26.85 -7.73 19.73
N GLY A 464 -26.92 -7.41 18.43
CA GLY A 464 -27.38 -6.10 17.96
C GLY A 464 -26.30 -5.04 17.79
N SER A 465 -25.03 -5.41 17.63
CA SER A 465 -23.98 -4.44 17.32
C SER A 465 -24.15 -3.81 15.92
N GLN A 466 -23.57 -2.62 15.73
CA GLN A 466 -23.57 -1.94 14.42
C GLN A 466 -23.04 -2.84 13.32
N THR A 467 -21.93 -3.53 13.56
CA THR A 467 -21.32 -4.44 12.58
C THR A 467 -22.23 -5.61 12.26
N ALA A 468 -22.85 -6.26 13.27
CA ALA A 468 -23.73 -7.40 13.03
C ALA A 468 -24.96 -7.02 12.20
N LEU A 469 -25.62 -5.92 12.57
CA LEU A 469 -26.83 -5.44 11.88
C LEU A 469 -26.48 -4.87 10.48
N GLY A 470 -25.43 -4.06 10.40
CA GLY A 470 -24.95 -3.45 9.17
C GLY A 470 -24.48 -4.47 8.15
N MET A 471 -23.67 -5.46 8.57
CA MET A 471 -23.20 -6.51 7.67
C MET A 471 -24.34 -7.40 7.16
N ALA A 472 -25.29 -7.80 8.02
CA ALA A 472 -26.42 -8.60 7.58
C ALA A 472 -27.25 -7.88 6.51
N LEU A 473 -27.48 -6.57 6.68
CA LEU A 473 -28.19 -5.73 5.70
C LEU A 473 -27.38 -5.54 4.42
N TYR A 474 -26.12 -5.13 4.55
CA TYR A 474 -25.22 -4.84 3.43
C TYR A 474 -24.99 -6.07 2.55
N ALA A 475 -24.72 -7.22 3.14
CA ALA A 475 -24.53 -8.47 2.42
C ALA A 475 -25.83 -8.97 1.75
N GLY A 476 -27.00 -8.47 2.14
CA GLY A 476 -28.29 -8.94 1.62
C GLY A 476 -28.75 -10.26 2.25
N LEU A 477 -28.34 -10.54 3.49
CA LEU A 477 -28.70 -11.75 4.24
C LEU A 477 -30.04 -11.62 4.96
N VAL A 478 -30.51 -10.39 5.22
CA VAL A 478 -31.79 -10.15 5.91
C VAL A 478 -32.97 -10.52 5.02
N PRO A 479 -33.92 -11.36 5.49
CA PRO A 479 -35.13 -11.66 4.73
C PRO A 479 -35.87 -10.38 4.30
N PRO A 480 -36.37 -10.28 3.05
CA PRO A 480 -36.93 -9.03 2.53
C PRO A 480 -37.99 -8.37 3.43
N LYS A 481 -38.86 -9.17 4.05
CA LYS A 481 -39.91 -8.71 4.98
C LYS A 481 -39.37 -8.14 6.30
N GLU A 482 -38.17 -8.53 6.72
CA GLU A 482 -37.54 -8.13 7.99
C GLU A 482 -36.58 -6.95 7.81
N ARG A 483 -36.20 -6.58 6.57
CA ARG A 483 -35.21 -5.53 6.29
C ARG A 483 -35.48 -4.23 7.04
N LEU A 484 -36.73 -3.74 6.99
CA LEU A 484 -37.10 -2.50 7.67
C LEU A 484 -37.03 -2.62 9.20
N LYS A 485 -37.32 -3.80 9.75
CA LYS A 485 -37.21 -4.06 11.19
C LYS A 485 -35.75 -4.01 11.64
N VAL A 486 -34.86 -4.69 10.93
CA VAL A 486 -33.42 -4.72 11.21
C VAL A 486 -32.78 -3.35 11.01
N ALA A 487 -33.14 -2.63 9.94
CA ALA A 487 -32.65 -1.26 9.70
C ALA A 487 -33.05 -0.29 10.82
N ARG A 488 -34.27 -0.42 11.37
CA ARG A 488 -34.70 0.36 12.55
C ARG A 488 -33.87 0.03 13.78
N GLN A 489 -33.48 -1.24 13.97
CA GLN A 489 -32.59 -1.62 15.06
C GLN A 489 -31.19 -1.01 14.87
N LEU A 490 -30.64 -1.03 13.66
CA LEU A 490 -29.35 -0.38 13.36
C LEU A 490 -29.40 1.13 13.67
N VAL A 491 -30.45 1.82 13.22
CA VAL A 491 -30.64 3.25 13.52
C VAL A 491 -30.82 3.49 15.03
N SER A 492 -31.52 2.59 15.74
CA SER A 492 -31.68 2.67 17.19
C SER A 492 -30.35 2.53 17.91
N GLU A 493 -29.53 1.54 17.54
CA GLU A 493 -28.19 1.35 18.09
C GLU A 493 -27.36 2.62 17.86
N ILE A 494 -27.30 3.13 16.62
CA ILE A 494 -26.48 4.32 16.29
C ILE A 494 -26.91 5.52 17.15
N ARG A 495 -28.22 5.68 17.38
CA ARG A 495 -28.75 6.73 18.27
C ARG A 495 -28.33 6.51 19.73
N GLN A 496 -28.28 5.28 20.22
CA GLN A 496 -27.76 4.95 21.55
C GLN A 496 -26.27 5.32 21.66
N GLN A 497 -25.50 5.15 20.59
CA GLN A 497 -24.10 5.62 20.49
C GLN A 497 -23.98 7.12 20.16
N LYS A 498 -25.08 7.88 20.21
CA LYS A 498 -25.13 9.32 19.93
C LYS A 498 -24.62 9.68 18.53
N GLY A 499 -24.90 8.84 17.54
CA GLY A 499 -24.49 9.04 16.15
C GLY A 499 -23.04 8.68 15.84
N ARG A 500 -22.35 7.96 16.74
CA ARG A 500 -20.95 7.56 16.56
C ARG A 500 -20.85 6.16 15.97
N ILE A 501 -19.88 5.97 15.07
CA ILE A 501 -19.50 4.65 14.57
C ILE A 501 -18.83 3.87 15.71
N ASN A 502 -19.26 2.62 15.92
CA ASN A 502 -18.68 1.69 16.88
C ASN A 502 -18.33 0.34 16.23
N THR A 503 -17.66 0.42 15.08
CA THR A 503 -17.28 -0.72 14.25
C THR A 503 -15.79 -0.69 13.97
N GLY A 504 -15.23 -1.86 13.64
CA GLY A 504 -13.97 -1.94 12.91
C GLY A 504 -14.14 -1.58 11.44
N MET A 505 -13.12 -1.90 10.64
CA MET A 505 -13.04 -1.51 9.22
C MET A 505 -14.14 -2.11 8.33
N HIS A 506 -14.55 -3.36 8.56
CA HIS A 506 -15.57 -4.02 7.74
C HIS A 506 -16.97 -3.52 8.10
N GLY A 507 -17.23 -3.36 9.39
CA GLY A 507 -18.48 -2.76 9.87
C GLY A 507 -18.62 -1.31 9.41
N ALA A 508 -17.53 -0.54 9.34
CA ALA A 508 -17.58 0.85 8.87
C ALA A 508 -18.06 0.95 7.42
N LYS A 509 -17.55 0.06 6.53
CA LYS A 509 -18.06 -0.06 5.16
C LYS A 509 -19.52 -0.51 5.14
N ALA A 510 -19.85 -1.56 5.89
CA ALA A 510 -21.18 -2.17 5.85
C ALA A 510 -22.28 -1.25 6.38
N VAL A 511 -22.07 -0.56 7.52
CA VAL A 511 -23.07 0.30 8.16
C VAL A 511 -23.48 1.46 7.26
N VAL A 512 -22.52 2.14 6.63
CA VAL A 512 -22.83 3.27 5.74
C VAL A 512 -23.64 2.82 4.53
N ASN A 513 -23.25 1.71 3.91
CA ASN A 513 -23.97 1.16 2.75
C ASN A 513 -25.34 0.58 3.13
N ALA A 514 -25.49 -0.01 4.32
CA ALA A 514 -26.77 -0.55 4.79
C ALA A 514 -27.84 0.52 5.06
N LEU A 515 -27.43 1.76 5.33
CA LEU A 515 -28.31 2.89 5.60
C LEU A 515 -28.73 3.66 4.34
N SER A 516 -28.07 3.40 3.21
CA SER A 516 -28.36 4.00 1.90
C SER A 516 -29.42 3.19 1.16
#